data_AF-A0A1F8PB89-F1
#
_entry.id   AF-A0A1F8PB89-F1
#
_cell.length_a   1.000
_cell.length_b   1.000
_cell.length_c   1.000
_cell.angle_alpha   90.00
_cell.angle_beta   90.00
_cell.angle_gamma   90.00
#
_symmetry.space_group_name_H-M   'P 1'
#
loop_
_entity.id
_entity.type
_entity.pdbx_description
1 polymer ?
#
loop_
_entity_poly.entity_id
_entity_poly.type
_entity_poly.pdbx_seq_one_letter_code
_entity_poly.pdbx_strand_id
1 'polypeptide(L)'
;WSSGFSISASYAVPDASLISMNQFLSSARSMVDVVSIPIIADLDTGYGNANNVMYAVRCFEAAGVEGVCIEDKKFPKDTSLLEGGRQVLADIEEFVGKIMAAKDVQRDDNFMVIARVEALIAGWGKEETLKRAHRYVEAGADCILIHSKATTPEEIVEVVNAWELETPLVLIPTTYPTLVEKDIRELKKVKLVIYANQTLRASVQAIENVLQEIKTSQGIHTVSPKIAPVSRIFELQGVPEMKEKGAKFLR
;
A
#
# COMPACT_ATOMS: atom_id res chain seq x y z
N TRP A 1 4.34 1.69 3.58
CA TRP A 1 3.31 1.36 2.58
C TRP A 1 2.95 2.62 1.81
N SER A 2 3.38 2.70 0.56
CA SER A 2 2.95 3.74 -0.38
C SER A 2 1.59 3.35 -0.93
N SER A 3 0.54 3.87 -0.30
CA SER A 3 -0.86 3.47 -0.53
C SER A 3 -1.47 4.14 -1.75
N GLY A 4 -1.95 3.36 -2.73
CA GLY A 4 -2.66 3.89 -3.90
C GLY A 4 -3.91 4.68 -3.52
N PHE A 5 -4.68 4.13 -2.59
CA PHE A 5 -5.84 4.80 -2.02
C PHE A 5 -5.50 6.16 -1.41
N SER A 6 -4.42 6.23 -0.60
CA SER A 6 -4.08 7.48 0.07
C SER A 6 -3.51 8.53 -0.88
N ILE A 7 -2.71 8.10 -1.86
CA ILE A 7 -2.14 9.00 -2.85
C ILE A 7 -3.25 9.55 -3.75
N SER A 8 -4.14 8.71 -4.30
CA SER A 8 -5.24 9.19 -5.15
C SER A 8 -6.17 10.15 -4.39
N ALA A 9 -6.45 9.86 -3.11
CA ALA A 9 -7.24 10.75 -2.25
C ALA A 9 -6.57 12.11 -2.02
N SER A 10 -5.23 12.19 -1.94
CA SER A 10 -4.53 13.49 -1.89
C SER A 10 -4.65 14.32 -3.17
N TYR A 11 -4.96 13.67 -4.29
CA TYR A 11 -5.34 14.31 -5.56
C TYR A 11 -6.85 14.56 -5.67
N ALA A 12 -7.64 14.21 -4.64
CA ALA A 12 -9.09 14.26 -4.64
C ALA A 12 -9.74 13.48 -5.81
N VAL A 13 -9.13 12.35 -6.22
CA VAL A 13 -9.67 11.47 -7.26
C VAL A 13 -9.87 10.04 -6.75
N PRO A 14 -10.83 9.29 -7.34
CA PRO A 14 -11.01 7.88 -7.02
C PRO A 14 -9.75 7.02 -7.15
N ASP A 15 -9.62 6.04 -6.24
CA ASP A 15 -8.63 4.96 -6.31
C ASP A 15 -9.06 3.93 -7.37
N ALA A 16 -8.90 4.32 -8.63
CA ALA A 16 -9.35 3.53 -9.79
C ALA A 16 -8.37 3.63 -10.97
N SER A 17 -7.06 3.62 -10.67
CA SER A 17 -5.98 3.87 -11.63
C SER A 17 -6.14 5.17 -12.44
N LEU A 18 -6.75 6.20 -11.85
CA LEU A 18 -6.92 7.53 -12.48
C LEU A 18 -5.65 8.37 -12.43
N ILE A 19 -4.90 8.28 -11.32
CA ILE A 19 -3.56 8.86 -11.27
C ILE A 19 -2.61 8.00 -12.11
N SER A 20 -1.78 8.65 -12.90
CA SER A 20 -0.80 7.97 -13.73
C SER A 20 0.29 7.30 -12.88
N MET A 21 0.94 6.28 -13.44
CA MET A 21 2.13 5.65 -12.84
C MET A 21 3.18 6.68 -12.42
N ASN A 22 3.42 7.72 -13.24
CA ASN A 22 4.42 8.74 -12.94
C ASN A 22 4.04 9.62 -11.74
N GLN A 23 2.76 9.96 -11.59
CA GLN A 23 2.29 10.69 -10.40
C GLN A 23 2.49 9.84 -9.14
N PHE A 24 2.13 8.55 -9.20
CA PHE A 24 2.36 7.63 -8.09
C PHE A 24 3.86 7.48 -7.78
N LEU A 25 4.68 7.20 -8.78
CA LEU A 25 6.13 7.02 -8.64
C LEU A 25 6.79 8.24 -8.00
N SER A 26 6.35 9.45 -8.36
CA SER A 26 6.87 10.69 -7.76
C SER A 26 6.58 10.76 -6.27
N SER A 27 5.37 10.35 -5.84
CA SER A 27 5.01 10.26 -4.42
C SER A 27 5.79 9.16 -3.70
N ALA A 28 6.01 8.00 -4.33
CA ALA A 28 6.79 6.92 -3.73
C ALA A 28 8.26 7.33 -3.55
N ARG A 29 8.86 7.96 -4.56
CA ARG A 29 10.23 8.47 -4.51
C ARG A 29 10.41 9.50 -3.39
N SER A 30 9.49 10.45 -3.25
CA SER A 30 9.59 11.47 -2.19
C SER A 30 9.52 10.87 -0.79
N MET A 31 8.84 9.74 -0.59
CA MET A 31 8.90 8.99 0.66
C MET A 31 10.26 8.31 0.84
N VAL A 32 10.77 7.61 -0.18
CA VAL A 32 12.09 6.94 -0.14
C VAL A 32 13.21 7.93 0.19
N ASP A 33 13.20 9.12 -0.42
CA ASP A 33 14.26 10.13 -0.26
C ASP A 33 14.40 10.65 1.20
N VAL A 34 13.39 10.45 2.05
CA VAL A 34 13.34 11.06 3.40
C VAL A 34 13.28 10.05 4.55
N VAL A 35 13.06 8.76 4.28
CA VAL A 35 13.02 7.72 5.33
C VAL A 35 14.16 6.70 5.15
N SER A 36 14.57 6.09 6.25
CA SER A 36 15.58 5.02 6.26
C SER A 36 14.98 3.62 6.44
N ILE A 37 13.66 3.50 6.34
CA ILE A 37 12.92 2.24 6.47
C ILE A 37 12.33 1.85 5.11
N PRO A 38 12.17 0.55 4.82
CA PRO A 38 11.71 0.11 3.50
C PRO A 38 10.32 0.65 3.13
N ILE A 39 10.18 1.05 1.87
CA ILE A 39 8.91 1.42 1.25
C ILE A 39 8.45 0.26 0.35
N ILE A 40 7.23 -0.21 0.61
CA ILE A 40 6.49 -1.11 -0.28
C ILE A 40 5.42 -0.31 -1.01
N ALA A 41 5.35 -0.41 -2.34
CA ALA A 41 4.43 0.34 -3.20
C ALA A 41 3.23 -0.48 -3.71
N ASP A 42 2.02 0.07 -3.58
CA ASP A 42 0.78 -0.45 -4.18
C ASP A 42 0.71 -0.10 -5.67
N LEU A 43 1.04 -1.03 -6.56
CA LEU A 43 1.08 -0.78 -8.01
C LEU A 43 -0.24 -1.10 -8.72
N ASP A 44 -1.37 -1.12 -7.99
CA ASP A 44 -2.66 -1.56 -8.52
C ASP A 44 -2.51 -2.94 -9.21
N THR A 45 -2.86 -3.02 -10.49
CA THR A 45 -2.76 -4.23 -11.34
C THR A 45 -1.50 -4.24 -12.21
N GLY A 46 -0.54 -3.35 -11.93
CA GLY A 46 0.71 -3.20 -12.69
C GLY A 46 0.61 -2.23 -13.87
N TYR A 47 -0.35 -1.31 -13.85
CA TYR A 47 -0.58 -0.26 -14.85
C TYR A 47 -0.80 -0.75 -16.31
N GLY A 48 -1.17 -2.02 -16.50
CA GLY A 48 -1.42 -2.60 -17.83
C GLY A 48 -1.14 -4.09 -17.88
N ASN A 49 -0.41 -4.54 -18.90
CA ASN A 49 -0.01 -5.94 -19.07
C ASN A 49 1.41 -6.21 -18.52
N ALA A 50 1.98 -7.39 -18.77
CA ALA A 50 3.32 -7.77 -18.32
C ALA A 50 4.43 -6.79 -18.77
N ASN A 51 4.32 -6.18 -19.96
CA ASN A 51 5.29 -5.16 -20.40
C ASN A 51 5.21 -3.88 -19.56
N ASN A 52 4.01 -3.48 -19.17
CA ASN A 52 3.82 -2.35 -18.25
C ASN A 52 4.39 -2.66 -16.86
N VAL A 53 4.18 -3.88 -16.37
CA VAL A 53 4.77 -4.36 -15.10
C VAL A 53 6.29 -4.28 -15.15
N MET A 54 6.93 -4.79 -16.22
CA MET A 54 8.38 -4.72 -16.36
C MET A 54 8.92 -3.28 -16.35
N TYR A 55 8.20 -2.37 -17.00
CA TYR A 55 8.59 -0.97 -16.99
C TYR A 55 8.42 -0.35 -15.60
N ALA A 56 7.28 -0.60 -14.94
CA ALA A 56 7.00 -0.09 -13.61
C ALA A 56 8.02 -0.61 -12.58
N VAL A 57 8.27 -1.92 -12.51
CA VAL A 57 9.23 -2.52 -11.57
C VAL A 57 10.59 -1.85 -11.66
N ARG A 58 11.15 -1.72 -12.88
CA ARG A 58 12.44 -1.04 -13.08
C ARG A 58 12.42 0.42 -12.62
N CYS A 59 11.33 1.14 -12.83
CA CYS A 59 11.21 2.53 -12.41
C CYS A 59 11.09 2.68 -10.89
N PHE A 60 10.32 1.82 -10.23
CA PHE A 60 10.10 1.87 -8.78
C PHE A 60 11.34 1.39 -8.02
N GLU A 61 11.96 0.29 -8.46
CA GLU A 61 13.23 -0.17 -7.90
C GLU A 61 14.34 0.89 -8.06
N ALA A 62 14.47 1.51 -9.24
CA ALA A 62 15.43 2.60 -9.46
C ALA A 62 15.10 3.89 -8.67
N ALA A 63 13.89 4.01 -8.14
CA ALA A 63 13.52 5.08 -7.20
C ALA A 63 13.85 4.72 -5.75
N GLY A 64 14.41 3.54 -5.49
CA GLY A 64 14.77 3.03 -4.16
C GLY A 64 13.61 2.41 -3.39
N VAL A 65 12.51 2.06 -4.05
CA VAL A 65 11.44 1.24 -3.45
C VAL A 65 11.95 -0.20 -3.32
N GLU A 66 11.76 -0.82 -2.17
CA GLU A 66 12.29 -2.15 -1.85
C GLU A 66 11.31 -3.30 -2.17
N GLY A 67 10.04 -2.97 -2.41
CA GLY A 67 9.09 -3.95 -2.90
C GLY A 67 7.83 -3.36 -3.52
N VAL A 68 7.20 -4.14 -4.37
CA VAL A 68 5.96 -3.78 -5.06
C VAL A 68 4.87 -4.80 -4.81
N CYS A 69 3.65 -4.33 -4.66
CA CYS A 69 2.46 -5.13 -4.53
C CYS A 69 1.61 -4.96 -5.79
N ILE A 70 1.28 -6.06 -6.46
CA ILE A 70 0.45 -6.08 -7.68
C ILE A 70 -0.74 -6.99 -7.40
N GLU A 71 -1.95 -6.59 -7.79
CA GLU A 71 -3.18 -7.35 -7.56
C GLU A 71 -3.74 -8.03 -8.81
N ASP A 72 -4.37 -9.18 -8.65
CA ASP A 72 -4.87 -10.05 -9.72
C ASP A 72 -6.22 -9.63 -10.33
N LYS A 73 -6.53 -8.34 -10.31
CA LYS A 73 -7.67 -7.75 -11.04
C LYS A 73 -7.27 -7.33 -12.46
N LYS A 74 -8.28 -7.14 -13.32
CA LYS A 74 -8.10 -6.51 -14.63
C LYS A 74 -7.98 -5.00 -14.51
N PHE A 75 -7.03 -4.41 -15.24
CA PHE A 75 -6.88 -2.96 -15.38
C PHE A 75 -8.08 -2.32 -16.12
N PRO A 76 -8.49 -1.08 -15.77
CA PRO A 76 -8.04 -0.26 -14.64
C PRO A 76 -8.53 -0.80 -13.29
N LYS A 77 -7.84 -0.52 -12.18
CA LYS A 77 -8.32 -0.95 -10.86
C LYS A 77 -9.69 -0.34 -10.53
N ASP A 78 -10.50 -1.08 -9.79
CA ASP A 78 -11.49 -0.51 -8.88
C ASP A 78 -11.08 -0.87 -7.45
N THR A 79 -11.15 0.08 -6.53
CA THR A 79 -10.76 -0.15 -5.13
C THR A 79 -11.60 -1.24 -4.47
N SER A 80 -10.97 -2.08 -3.64
CA SER A 80 -11.59 -3.28 -3.03
C SER A 80 -12.71 -2.93 -2.04
N LEU A 81 -12.71 -1.69 -1.54
CA LEU A 81 -13.72 -1.17 -0.62
C LEU A 81 -14.92 -0.53 -1.33
N LEU A 82 -14.90 -0.43 -2.66
CA LEU A 82 -16.01 0.13 -3.42
C LEU A 82 -17.17 -0.86 -3.48
N GLU A 83 -18.27 -0.53 -2.80
CA GLU A 83 -19.51 -1.28 -2.91
C GLU A 83 -20.04 -1.22 -4.34
N GLY A 84 -20.38 -2.39 -4.91
CA GLY A 84 -20.79 -2.51 -6.31
C GLY A 84 -19.68 -2.25 -7.35
N GLY A 85 -18.42 -2.10 -6.93
CA GLY A 85 -17.29 -1.91 -7.85
C GLY A 85 -16.99 -3.12 -8.73
N ARG A 86 -16.27 -2.91 -9.84
CA ARG A 86 -15.88 -3.95 -10.81
C ARG A 86 -14.76 -4.82 -10.26
N GLN A 87 -15.10 -5.87 -9.54
CA GLN A 87 -14.15 -6.85 -8.99
C GLN A 87 -13.85 -7.99 -9.97
N VAL A 88 -13.51 -7.67 -11.21
CA VAL A 88 -13.22 -8.68 -12.25
C VAL A 88 -11.75 -9.09 -12.17
N LEU A 89 -11.51 -10.34 -11.80
CA LEU A 89 -10.18 -10.93 -11.74
C LEU A 89 -9.59 -11.14 -13.15
N ALA A 90 -8.28 -11.03 -13.24
CA ALA A 90 -7.51 -11.50 -14.39
C ALA A 90 -7.53 -13.04 -14.45
N ASP A 91 -7.24 -13.57 -15.63
CA ASP A 91 -6.95 -14.99 -15.76
C ASP A 91 -5.70 -15.33 -14.93
N ILE A 92 -5.66 -16.54 -14.37
CA ILE A 92 -4.54 -16.97 -13.53
C ILE A 92 -3.23 -16.93 -14.33
N GLU A 93 -3.23 -17.41 -15.57
CA GLU A 93 -2.01 -17.43 -16.40
C GLU A 93 -1.58 -16.02 -16.82
N GLU A 94 -2.55 -15.11 -17.04
CA GLU A 94 -2.24 -13.70 -17.31
C GLU A 94 -1.48 -13.08 -16.12
N PHE A 95 -1.96 -13.35 -14.89
CA PHE A 95 -1.34 -12.78 -13.70
C PHE A 95 -0.02 -13.47 -13.32
N VAL A 96 0.10 -14.79 -13.53
CA VAL A 96 1.36 -15.53 -13.44
C VAL A 96 2.41 -14.89 -14.36
N GLY A 97 2.05 -14.61 -15.62
CA GLY A 97 2.96 -13.94 -16.55
C GLY A 97 3.43 -12.55 -16.08
N LYS A 98 2.57 -11.79 -15.38
CA LYS A 98 2.96 -10.51 -14.78
C LYS A 98 3.96 -10.67 -13.63
N ILE A 99 3.76 -11.66 -12.76
CA ILE A 99 4.69 -11.95 -11.65
C ILE A 99 6.04 -12.36 -12.21
N MET A 100 6.07 -13.32 -13.14
CA MET A 100 7.31 -13.77 -13.78
C MET A 100 8.05 -12.60 -14.46
N ALA A 101 7.31 -11.74 -15.16
CA ALA A 101 7.89 -10.57 -15.80
C ALA A 101 8.44 -9.55 -14.79
N ALA A 102 7.79 -9.38 -13.63
CA ALA A 102 8.31 -8.55 -12.56
C ALA A 102 9.64 -9.10 -12.00
N LYS A 103 9.70 -10.41 -11.75
CA LYS A 103 10.89 -11.11 -11.24
C LYS A 103 12.03 -11.14 -12.26
N ASP A 104 11.74 -11.22 -13.54
CA ASP A 104 12.76 -11.25 -14.61
C ASP A 104 13.54 -9.94 -14.73
N VAL A 105 12.90 -8.80 -14.44
CA VAL A 105 13.51 -7.47 -14.65
C VAL A 105 13.99 -6.77 -13.39
N GLN A 106 13.75 -7.33 -12.21
CA GLN A 106 14.33 -6.81 -10.97
C GLN A 106 15.86 -6.86 -11.06
N ARG A 107 16.53 -5.89 -10.45
CA ARG A 107 18.01 -5.78 -10.49
C ARG A 107 18.65 -6.27 -9.21
N ASP A 108 18.02 -6.03 -8.07
CA ASP A 108 18.43 -6.51 -6.76
C ASP A 108 17.61 -7.76 -6.42
N ASP A 109 18.28 -8.86 -6.06
CA ASP A 109 17.63 -10.10 -5.63
C ASP A 109 16.82 -9.91 -4.34
N ASN A 110 17.09 -8.86 -3.57
CA ASN A 110 16.32 -8.50 -2.37
C ASN A 110 15.07 -7.69 -2.67
N PHE A 111 14.88 -7.19 -3.90
CA PHE A 111 13.66 -6.49 -4.29
C PHE A 111 12.48 -7.47 -4.32
N MET A 112 11.42 -7.13 -3.58
CA MET A 112 10.28 -8.03 -3.38
C MET A 112 9.11 -7.75 -4.32
N VAL A 113 8.53 -8.81 -4.88
CA VAL A 113 7.26 -8.80 -5.61
C VAL A 113 6.21 -9.52 -4.78
N ILE A 114 5.24 -8.74 -4.30
CA ILE A 114 4.10 -9.21 -3.50
C ILE A 114 2.92 -9.40 -4.44
N ALA A 115 2.41 -10.64 -4.53
CA ALA A 115 1.20 -10.93 -5.27
C ALA A 115 -0.02 -10.80 -4.36
N ARG A 116 -0.92 -9.88 -4.70
CA ARG A 116 -2.16 -9.63 -3.97
C ARG A 116 -3.32 -10.37 -4.62
N VAL A 117 -3.95 -11.24 -3.83
CA VAL A 117 -5.06 -12.08 -4.26
C VAL A 117 -6.37 -11.42 -3.83
N GLU A 118 -7.20 -11.06 -4.82
CA GLU A 118 -8.49 -10.39 -4.63
C GLU A 118 -9.68 -11.36 -4.74
N ALA A 119 -9.44 -12.67 -4.73
CA ALA A 119 -10.49 -13.69 -4.88
C ALA A 119 -11.60 -13.62 -3.82
N LEU A 120 -11.27 -13.38 -2.54
CA LEU A 120 -12.29 -13.13 -1.51
C LEU A 120 -13.06 -11.82 -1.77
N ILE A 121 -12.37 -10.75 -2.15
CA ILE A 121 -12.99 -9.45 -2.51
C ILE A 121 -14.00 -9.61 -3.65
N ALA A 122 -13.68 -10.44 -4.62
CA ALA A 122 -14.50 -10.76 -5.78
C ALA A 122 -15.59 -11.83 -5.49
N GLY A 123 -15.63 -12.41 -4.29
CA GLY A 123 -16.66 -13.37 -3.87
C GLY A 123 -16.43 -14.82 -4.31
N TRP A 124 -15.21 -15.21 -4.67
CA TRP A 124 -14.89 -16.57 -5.16
C TRP A 124 -14.61 -17.57 -4.03
N GLY A 125 -14.35 -17.09 -2.82
CA GLY A 125 -14.13 -17.93 -1.64
C GLY A 125 -12.69 -18.44 -1.48
N LYS A 126 -12.51 -19.27 -0.45
CA LYS A 126 -11.20 -19.74 0.04
C LYS A 126 -10.47 -20.62 -0.98
N GLU A 127 -11.17 -21.55 -1.62
CA GLU A 127 -10.58 -22.54 -2.52
C GLU A 127 -9.92 -21.87 -3.74
N GLU A 128 -10.61 -20.93 -4.37
CA GLU A 128 -10.04 -20.16 -5.49
C GLU A 128 -8.91 -19.24 -5.02
N THR A 129 -9.04 -18.65 -3.82
CA THR A 129 -7.99 -17.83 -3.20
C THR A 129 -6.69 -18.61 -3.03
N LEU A 130 -6.77 -19.83 -2.46
CA LEU A 130 -5.61 -20.69 -2.28
C LEU A 130 -5.05 -21.14 -3.63
N LYS A 131 -5.90 -21.58 -4.57
CA LYS A 131 -5.47 -21.99 -5.91
C LYS A 131 -4.66 -20.89 -6.61
N ARG A 132 -5.15 -19.65 -6.59
CA ARG A 132 -4.44 -18.48 -7.15
C ARG A 132 -3.13 -18.22 -6.44
N ALA A 133 -3.16 -18.16 -5.11
CA ALA A 133 -1.97 -17.93 -4.28
C ALA A 133 -0.84 -18.94 -4.57
N HIS A 134 -1.15 -20.23 -4.68
CA HIS A 134 -0.16 -21.27 -4.99
C HIS A 134 0.48 -21.03 -6.36
N ARG A 135 -0.33 -20.75 -7.39
CA ARG A 135 0.17 -20.44 -8.74
C ARG A 135 1.04 -19.19 -8.76
N TYR A 136 0.74 -18.21 -7.92
CA TYR A 136 1.52 -16.97 -7.81
C TYR A 136 2.85 -17.18 -7.08
N VAL A 137 2.90 -18.09 -6.11
CA VAL A 137 4.16 -18.53 -5.51
C VAL A 137 5.01 -19.30 -6.52
N GLU A 138 4.43 -20.23 -7.28
CA GLU A 138 5.14 -20.96 -8.36
C GLU A 138 5.73 -20.00 -9.40
N ALA A 139 5.06 -18.88 -9.67
CA ALA A 139 5.51 -17.83 -10.58
C ALA A 139 6.67 -16.98 -10.02
N GLY A 140 7.01 -17.12 -8.73
CA GLY A 140 8.11 -16.43 -8.09
C GLY A 140 7.72 -15.26 -7.18
N ALA A 141 6.45 -15.13 -6.76
CA ALA A 141 6.07 -14.12 -5.77
C ALA A 141 6.75 -14.37 -4.42
N ASP A 142 7.36 -13.33 -3.85
CA ASP A 142 8.11 -13.42 -2.59
C ASP A 142 7.19 -13.43 -1.36
N CYS A 143 6.01 -12.83 -1.49
CA CYS A 143 4.94 -12.82 -0.50
C CYS A 143 3.57 -12.93 -1.18
N ILE A 144 2.59 -13.46 -0.45
CA ILE A 144 1.19 -13.42 -0.87
C ILE A 144 0.40 -12.49 0.06
N LEU A 145 -0.27 -11.48 -0.50
CA LEU A 145 -1.21 -10.66 0.22
C LEU A 145 -2.62 -11.19 -0.01
N ILE A 146 -3.24 -11.73 1.04
CA ILE A 146 -4.65 -12.15 1.00
C ILE A 146 -5.50 -10.99 1.49
N HIS A 147 -6.43 -10.53 0.65
CA HIS A 147 -7.29 -9.41 1.01
C HIS A 147 -8.75 -9.82 1.19
N SER A 148 -9.44 -9.13 2.08
CA SER A 148 -10.85 -9.30 2.41
C SER A 148 -11.44 -7.94 2.75
N LYS A 149 -12.74 -7.79 2.46
CA LYS A 149 -13.56 -6.64 2.85
C LYS A 149 -14.64 -7.01 3.88
N ALA A 150 -14.61 -8.25 4.38
CA ALA A 150 -15.49 -8.66 5.46
C ALA A 150 -15.20 -7.82 6.71
N THR A 151 -16.23 -7.61 7.54
CA THR A 151 -16.11 -6.85 8.78
C THR A 151 -15.54 -7.65 9.94
N THR A 152 -15.35 -8.95 9.73
CA THR A 152 -14.90 -9.92 10.71
C THR A 152 -13.78 -10.79 10.09
N PRO A 153 -12.84 -11.30 10.90
CA PRO A 153 -11.60 -11.88 10.38
C PRO A 153 -11.68 -13.35 9.96
N GLU A 154 -12.83 -14.00 10.10
CA GLU A 154 -12.95 -15.46 10.01
C GLU A 154 -12.50 -15.99 8.65
N GLU A 155 -12.94 -15.38 7.54
CA GLU A 155 -12.55 -15.87 6.20
C GLU A 155 -11.05 -15.73 5.93
N ILE A 156 -10.42 -14.67 6.46
CA ILE A 156 -8.97 -14.50 6.35
C ILE A 156 -8.24 -15.52 7.21
N VAL A 157 -8.70 -15.74 8.44
CA VAL A 157 -8.12 -16.73 9.35
C VAL A 157 -8.26 -18.15 8.77
N GLU A 158 -9.37 -18.46 8.11
CA GLU A 158 -9.54 -19.73 7.40
C GLU A 158 -8.53 -19.92 6.28
N VAL A 159 -8.32 -18.90 5.42
CA VAL A 159 -7.30 -18.95 4.36
C VAL A 159 -5.91 -19.11 4.95
N VAL A 160 -5.57 -18.32 5.99
CA VAL A 160 -4.26 -18.39 6.65
C VAL A 160 -4.02 -19.78 7.25
N ASN A 161 -5.02 -20.36 7.93
CA ASN A 161 -4.90 -21.69 8.50
C ASN A 161 -4.72 -22.78 7.44
N ALA A 162 -5.36 -22.62 6.27
CA ALA A 162 -5.23 -23.53 5.15
C ALA A 162 -3.98 -23.30 4.27
N TRP A 163 -3.17 -22.28 4.54
CA TRP A 163 -1.94 -22.00 3.78
C TRP A 163 -0.82 -23.01 4.10
N GLU A 164 -0.30 -23.71 3.11
CA GLU A 164 0.65 -24.82 3.33
C GLU A 164 2.09 -24.50 2.92
N LEU A 165 2.32 -23.39 2.21
CA LEU A 165 3.65 -23.00 1.74
C LEU A 165 4.41 -22.15 2.78
N GLU A 166 5.74 -22.20 2.71
CA GLU A 166 6.62 -21.38 3.55
C GLU A 166 6.61 -19.89 3.15
N THR A 167 6.14 -19.57 1.95
CA THR A 167 6.06 -18.18 1.46
C THR A 167 5.19 -17.36 2.42
N PRO A 168 5.69 -16.22 2.91
CA PRO A 168 5.01 -15.43 3.93
C PRO A 168 3.71 -14.79 3.43
N LEU A 169 2.73 -14.75 4.32
CA LEU A 169 1.48 -14.04 4.09
C LEU A 169 1.54 -12.58 4.59
N VAL A 170 0.81 -11.72 3.88
CA VAL A 170 0.62 -10.30 4.19
C VAL A 170 -0.87 -10.02 4.38
N LEU A 171 -1.24 -9.27 5.43
CA LEU A 171 -2.63 -8.90 5.72
C LEU A 171 -2.84 -7.37 5.77
N ILE A 172 -4.05 -6.93 5.40
CA ILE A 172 -4.53 -5.54 5.56
C ILE A 172 -5.83 -5.56 6.40
N PRO A 173 -5.76 -5.45 7.74
CA PRO A 173 -6.92 -5.56 8.63
C PRO A 173 -7.75 -4.29 8.73
N THR A 174 -7.98 -3.61 7.61
CA THR A 174 -8.71 -2.33 7.59
C THR A 174 -10.19 -2.49 7.93
N THR A 175 -10.84 -3.55 7.43
CA THR A 175 -12.28 -3.80 7.64
C THR A 175 -12.57 -4.76 8.80
N TYR A 176 -11.58 -5.56 9.21
CA TYR A 176 -11.65 -6.50 10.35
C TYR A 176 -10.64 -6.10 11.45
N PRO A 177 -10.78 -4.89 12.04
CA PRO A 177 -9.78 -4.35 12.98
C PRO A 177 -9.71 -5.10 14.31
N THR A 178 -10.65 -6.01 14.57
CA THR A 178 -10.65 -6.86 15.77
C THR A 178 -9.56 -7.92 15.75
N LEU A 179 -9.02 -8.27 14.58
CA LEU A 179 -7.85 -9.14 14.46
C LEU A 179 -6.58 -8.33 14.73
N VAL A 180 -6.13 -8.35 15.98
CA VAL A 180 -4.98 -7.57 16.44
C VAL A 180 -3.65 -8.29 16.18
N GLU A 181 -2.54 -7.55 16.19
CA GLU A 181 -1.20 -8.11 15.94
C GLU A 181 -0.86 -9.31 16.83
N LYS A 182 -1.33 -9.33 18.07
CA LYS A 182 -1.10 -10.46 18.99
C LYS A 182 -1.65 -11.75 18.38
N ASP A 183 -2.90 -11.74 17.96
CA ASP A 183 -3.58 -12.91 17.39
C ASP A 183 -2.98 -13.28 16.03
N ILE A 184 -2.60 -12.27 15.23
CA ILE A 184 -1.90 -12.49 13.94
C ILE A 184 -0.56 -13.22 14.16
N ARG A 185 0.20 -12.87 15.21
CA ARG A 185 1.47 -13.54 15.53
C ARG A 185 1.26 -15.01 15.89
N GLU A 186 0.14 -15.35 16.53
CA GLU A 186 -0.21 -16.74 16.87
C GLU A 186 -0.47 -17.61 15.62
N LEU A 187 -0.88 -17.00 14.50
CA LEU A 187 -1.07 -17.70 13.21
C LEU A 187 0.26 -18.12 12.55
N LYS A 188 1.39 -17.53 12.95
CA LYS A 188 2.78 -17.82 12.51
C LYS A 188 3.12 -17.63 11.03
N LYS A 189 2.14 -17.75 10.13
CA LYS A 189 2.30 -17.70 8.66
C LYS A 189 2.26 -16.28 8.10
N VAL A 190 1.69 -15.33 8.85
CA VAL A 190 1.65 -13.91 8.50
C VAL A 190 2.93 -13.23 8.99
N LYS A 191 3.68 -12.60 8.08
CA LYS A 191 4.94 -11.90 8.42
C LYS A 191 4.87 -10.38 8.27
N LEU A 192 3.83 -9.89 7.60
CA LEU A 192 3.62 -8.45 7.40
C LEU A 192 2.15 -8.08 7.60
N VAL A 193 1.92 -7.01 8.35
CA VAL A 193 0.60 -6.39 8.53
C VAL A 193 0.69 -4.96 8.03
N ILE A 194 -0.25 -4.57 7.17
CA ILE A 194 -0.29 -3.24 6.57
C ILE A 194 -1.48 -2.47 7.12
N TYR A 195 -1.18 -1.37 7.81
CA TYR A 195 -2.16 -0.32 8.14
C TYR A 195 -2.23 0.67 6.97
N ALA A 196 -3.16 0.42 6.05
CA ALA A 196 -3.13 0.99 4.70
C ALA A 196 -3.55 2.48 4.58
N ASN A 197 -4.41 3.00 5.45
CA ASN A 197 -5.05 4.31 5.24
C ASN A 197 -5.43 5.08 6.53
N GLN A 198 -5.01 4.59 7.69
CA GLN A 198 -5.39 5.12 9.00
C GLN A 198 -4.87 6.55 9.20
N THR A 199 -3.64 6.84 8.77
CA THR A 199 -3.03 8.19 8.88
C THR A 199 -3.73 9.22 8.00
N LEU A 200 -4.14 8.85 6.78
CA LEU A 200 -4.95 9.72 5.92
C LEU A 200 -6.30 10.03 6.58
N ARG A 201 -7.01 9.01 7.07
CA ARG A 201 -8.32 9.18 7.72
C ARG A 201 -8.22 10.08 8.96
N ALA A 202 -7.17 9.91 9.77
CA ALA A 202 -6.89 10.77 10.91
C ALA A 202 -6.60 12.21 10.49
N SER A 203 -5.81 12.40 9.41
CA SER A 203 -5.48 13.72 8.86
C SER A 203 -6.73 14.46 8.39
N VAL A 204 -7.62 13.81 7.64
CA VAL A 204 -8.87 14.42 7.15
C VAL A 204 -9.71 14.92 8.31
N GLN A 205 -9.97 14.06 9.31
CA GLN A 205 -10.76 14.43 10.48
C GLN A 205 -10.15 15.62 11.25
N ALA A 206 -8.83 15.62 11.43
CA ALA A 206 -8.14 16.70 12.13
C ALA A 206 -8.22 18.03 11.37
N ILE A 207 -8.03 18.00 10.05
CA ILE A 207 -8.13 19.18 9.18
C ILE A 207 -9.56 19.74 9.20
N GLU A 208 -10.58 18.89 9.05
CA GLU A 208 -11.99 19.30 9.11
C GLU A 208 -12.34 19.98 10.44
N ASN A 209 -11.92 19.38 11.56
CA ASN A 209 -12.16 19.93 12.89
C ASN A 209 -11.48 21.29 13.07
N VAL A 210 -10.23 21.43 12.62
CA VAL A 210 -9.49 22.70 12.69
C VAL A 210 -10.16 23.77 11.84
N LEU A 211 -10.54 23.46 10.59
CA LEU A 211 -11.18 24.43 9.70
C LEU A 211 -12.55 24.89 10.24
N GLN A 212 -13.32 23.96 10.80
CA GLN A 212 -14.61 24.29 11.42
C GLN A 212 -14.43 25.17 12.66
N GLU A 213 -13.44 24.90 13.51
CA GLU A 213 -13.15 25.72 14.69
C GLU A 213 -12.67 27.13 14.31
N ILE A 214 -11.82 27.26 13.28
CA ILE A 214 -11.38 28.56 12.76
C ILE A 214 -12.58 29.37 12.27
N LYS A 215 -13.50 28.72 11.54
CA LYS A 215 -14.71 29.36 11.03
C LYS A 215 -15.62 29.84 12.17
N THR A 216 -15.84 29.02 13.19
CA THR A 216 -16.71 29.34 14.34
C THR A 216 -16.12 30.44 15.22
N SER A 217 -14.83 30.36 15.54
CA SER A 217 -14.13 31.30 16.43
C SER A 217 -13.67 32.58 15.73
N GLN A 218 -13.78 32.65 14.40
CA GLN A 218 -13.26 33.74 13.55
C GLN A 218 -11.78 34.04 13.80
N GLY A 219 -10.98 33.01 14.06
CA GLY A 219 -9.56 33.14 14.31
C GLY A 219 -8.91 31.81 14.68
N ILE A 220 -7.64 31.87 15.10
CA ILE A 220 -6.85 30.67 15.44
C ILE A 220 -6.58 30.52 16.94
N HIS A 221 -7.00 31.48 17.77
CA HIS A 221 -6.66 31.53 19.21
C HIS A 221 -7.14 30.29 19.99
N THR A 222 -8.24 29.65 19.60
CA THR A 222 -8.74 28.40 20.19
C THR A 222 -8.12 27.13 19.59
N VAL A 223 -7.45 27.25 18.43
CA VAL A 223 -6.84 26.16 17.68
C VAL A 223 -5.36 26.03 17.98
N SER A 224 -4.62 27.15 18.04
CA SER A 224 -3.16 27.17 18.21
C SER A 224 -2.65 26.28 19.36
N PRO A 225 -3.32 26.19 20.53
CA PRO A 225 -2.88 25.30 21.61
C PRO A 225 -3.12 23.80 21.36
N LYS A 226 -3.92 23.44 20.35
CA LYS A 226 -4.38 22.06 20.05
C LYS A 226 -3.64 21.41 18.89
N ILE A 227 -2.76 22.14 18.20
CA ILE A 227 -2.03 21.65 17.02
C ILE A 227 -0.52 21.68 17.25
N ALA A 228 0.22 21.02 16.37
CA ALA A 228 1.67 21.05 16.41
C ALA A 228 2.19 22.50 16.29
N PRO A 229 3.14 22.94 17.13
CA PRO A 229 3.76 24.24 16.97
C PRO A 229 4.60 24.28 15.69
N VAL A 230 4.82 25.48 15.14
CA VAL A 230 5.64 25.66 13.93
C VAL A 230 7.06 25.10 14.11
N SER A 231 7.63 25.20 15.31
CA SER A 231 8.94 24.61 15.63
C SER A 231 9.00 23.11 15.40
N ARG A 232 7.92 22.39 15.68
CA ARG A 232 7.84 20.95 15.42
C ARG A 232 7.89 20.66 13.92
N ILE A 233 7.29 21.52 13.09
CA ILE A 233 7.36 21.39 11.63
C ILE A 233 8.78 21.65 11.14
N PHE A 234 9.49 22.64 11.69
CA PHE A 234 10.90 22.88 11.36
C PHE A 234 11.81 21.71 11.71
N GLU A 235 11.57 21.04 12.84
CA GLU A 235 12.29 19.81 13.19
C GLU A 235 12.06 18.71 12.14
N LEU A 236 10.81 18.47 11.76
CA LEU A 236 10.45 17.46 10.75
C LEU A 236 11.03 17.79 9.35
N GLN A 237 11.21 19.07 9.04
CA GLN A 237 11.82 19.53 7.79
C GLN A 237 13.36 19.49 7.80
N GLY A 238 14.00 19.14 8.92
CA GLY A 238 15.46 19.15 9.02
C GLY A 238 16.07 20.57 9.05
N VAL A 239 15.30 21.60 9.41
CA VAL A 239 15.79 22.98 9.49
C VAL A 239 17.01 23.15 10.41
N PRO A 240 17.10 22.48 11.59
CA PRO A 240 18.30 22.55 12.42
C PRO A 240 19.57 22.09 11.66
N GLU A 241 19.50 20.96 10.98
CA GLU A 241 20.60 20.41 10.19
C GLU A 241 20.95 21.32 9.00
N MET A 242 19.93 21.85 8.30
CA MET A 242 20.11 22.82 7.22
C MET A 242 20.91 24.04 7.70
N LYS A 243 20.57 24.60 8.87
CA LYS A 243 21.28 25.76 9.43
C LYS A 243 22.72 25.43 9.80
N GLU A 244 22.96 24.27 10.42
CA GLU A 244 24.30 23.81 10.78
C GLU A 244 25.19 23.66 9.54
N LYS A 245 24.71 22.95 8.52
CA LYS A 245 25.44 22.77 7.25
C LYS A 245 25.62 24.10 6.52
N GLY A 246 24.60 24.95 6.51
CA GLY A 246 24.65 26.29 5.92
C GLY A 246 25.77 27.13 6.52
N ALA A 247 25.86 27.20 7.86
CA ALA A 247 26.91 27.93 8.55
C ALA A 247 28.32 27.39 8.26
N LYS A 248 28.43 26.08 7.96
CA LYS A 248 29.71 25.43 7.64
C LYS A 248 30.17 25.68 6.20
N PHE A 249 29.24 25.70 5.24
CA PHE A 249 29.57 25.59 3.81
C PHE A 249 29.17 26.79 2.96
N LEU A 250 28.25 27.65 3.40
CA LEU A 250 27.91 28.89 2.69
C LEU A 250 28.86 30.01 3.17
N ARG A 251 29.71 30.50 2.26
CA ARG A 251 30.65 31.61 2.48
C ARG A 251 30.39 32.71 1.47
#